data_AF-A0A952NK81-F1
#
_entry.id   AF-A0A952NK81-F1
#
_cell.length_a   1.000
_cell.length_b   1.000
_cell.length_c   1.000
_cell.angle_alpha   90.00
_cell.angle_beta   90.00
_cell.angle_gamma   90.00
#
_symmetry.space_group_name_H-M   'P 1'
#
loop_
_entity.id
_entity.type
_entity.pdbx_description
1 polymer ?
#
loop_
_entity_poly.entity_id
_entity_poly.type
_entity_poly.pdbx_seq_one_letter_code
_entity_poly.pdbx_strand_id
1 'polypeptide(L)'
;MTRFTAILIALIFLTGLGCQNAINKAGREVKYSAWEVVGVQKRDLFKKQVTQTKENQAETGEAFKDALERLQEVYKFDGGNLEKEYRKLNSAYEDAEKKVNISKADIAKLETIASDLFEEWAKEIDQIQSSDLKSRSRQTLAQTKSKYGDMQKSLKKAEGKMGPVLAKLRDQTLFLKHNLNAKAVASLKVESARIEKDIASLIEDMNKSISGAEDVIKNLE
;
A
#
# COMPACT_ATOMS: atom_id res chain seq x y z
N MET A 1 -1.44 -81.69 49.48
CA MET A 1 -2.75 -81.46 50.13
C MET A 1 -3.52 -80.44 49.33
N THR A 2 -4.64 -80.87 48.72
CA THR A 2 -5.89 -80.12 48.45
C THR A 2 -5.80 -78.75 47.73
N ARG A 3 -6.53 -78.44 46.65
CA ARG A 3 -7.75 -79.02 46.05
C ARG A 3 -8.03 -78.25 44.72
N PHE A 4 -8.52 -78.96 43.68
CA PHE A 4 -9.70 -78.69 42.82
C PHE A 4 -9.88 -77.25 42.26
N THR A 5 -10.13 -76.98 40.97
CA THR A 5 -11.07 -77.52 39.96
C THR A 5 -10.58 -76.98 38.59
N ALA A 6 -10.30 -77.73 37.52
CA ALA A 6 -11.16 -78.57 36.69
C ALA A 6 -12.37 -77.83 36.05
N ILE A 7 -12.30 -77.66 34.71
CA ILE A 7 -13.31 -77.95 33.67
C ILE A 7 -13.30 -76.83 32.58
N LEU A 8 -12.77 -77.08 31.37
CA LEU A 8 -13.43 -77.69 30.17
C LEU A 8 -14.35 -76.64 29.49
N ILE A 9 -14.42 -76.35 28.19
CA ILE A 9 -14.25 -77.01 26.87
C ILE A 9 -14.11 -75.83 25.88
N ALA A 10 -13.03 -75.68 25.11
CA ALA A 10 -12.76 -76.23 23.78
C ALA A 10 -13.50 -75.61 22.58
N LEU A 11 -12.71 -75.39 21.51
CA LEU A 11 -13.05 -75.48 20.08
C LEU A 11 -13.89 -74.33 19.50
N ILE A 12 -13.37 -73.51 18.57
CA ILE A 12 -13.41 -73.83 17.12
C ILE A 12 -12.58 -72.80 16.31
N PHE A 13 -11.70 -73.35 15.48
CA PHE A 13 -11.14 -72.86 14.20
C PHE A 13 -9.87 -72.00 14.13
N LEU A 14 -8.83 -72.74 13.74
CA LEU A 14 -7.61 -72.40 13.01
C LEU A 14 -7.80 -71.50 11.77
N THR A 15 -6.82 -70.61 11.62
CA THR A 15 -6.08 -70.24 10.40
C THR A 15 -6.81 -69.60 9.21
N GLY A 16 -6.29 -68.44 8.81
CA GLY A 16 -6.19 -68.11 7.39
C GLY A 16 -6.15 -66.62 7.10
N LEU A 17 -4.94 -66.10 6.91
CA LEU A 17 -4.56 -65.19 5.82
C LEU A 17 -5.32 -63.87 5.66
N GLY A 18 -4.56 -62.78 5.59
CA GLY A 18 -4.97 -61.70 4.70
C GLY A 18 -4.42 -60.33 5.03
N CYS A 19 -3.25 -60.03 4.47
CA CYS A 19 -3.01 -58.68 3.98
C CYS A 19 -4.15 -58.31 3.02
N GLN A 20 -5.11 -57.49 3.44
CA GLN A 20 -5.77 -56.48 2.60
C GLN A 20 -6.78 -55.69 3.46
N ASN A 21 -6.56 -54.38 3.53
CA ASN A 21 -7.57 -53.34 3.78
C ASN A 21 -8.15 -53.18 5.21
N ALA A 22 -7.43 -52.39 6.00
CA ALA A 22 -8.05 -51.26 6.69
C ALA A 22 -7.21 -50.00 6.43
N ILE A 23 -7.27 -49.58 5.16
CA ILE A 23 -7.32 -48.17 4.79
C ILE A 23 -8.44 -47.55 5.63
N ASN A 24 -8.12 -46.80 6.68
CA ASN A 24 -8.76 -45.54 7.06
C ASN A 24 -8.20 -45.02 8.39
N LYS A 25 -7.72 -43.77 8.35
CA LYS A 25 -7.34 -42.88 9.47
C LYS A 25 -6.06 -43.22 10.25
N ALA A 26 -4.93 -42.73 9.76
CA ALA A 26 -4.22 -41.60 10.37
C ALA A 26 -2.86 -41.39 9.70
N GLY A 27 -2.69 -40.25 9.04
CA GLY A 27 -1.36 -39.67 8.78
C GLY A 27 -0.70 -39.97 7.43
N ARG A 28 -1.45 -40.00 6.33
CA ARG A 28 -0.88 -39.68 5.01
C ARG A 28 -0.97 -38.16 4.80
N GLU A 29 0.15 -37.57 4.37
CA GLU A 29 0.25 -36.28 3.67
C GLU A 29 -0.12 -35.00 4.44
N VAL A 30 0.79 -34.52 5.29
CA VAL A 30 0.94 -33.07 5.54
C VAL A 30 2.41 -32.71 5.42
N LYS A 31 2.89 -32.68 4.18
CA LYS A 31 4.19 -32.10 3.82
C LYS A 31 4.03 -31.19 2.59
N TYR A 32 3.00 -30.37 2.64
CA TYR A 32 2.79 -29.20 1.79
C TYR A 32 2.32 -28.05 2.69
N SER A 33 2.70 -26.81 2.36
CA SER A 33 2.21 -25.51 2.88
C SER A 33 2.98 -24.70 3.94
N ALA A 34 4.23 -25.01 4.31
CA ALA A 34 5.04 -24.07 5.11
C ALA A 34 6.05 -23.23 4.29
N TRP A 35 6.46 -23.70 3.11
CA TRP A 35 7.52 -23.04 2.30
C TRP A 35 7.01 -22.45 0.98
N GLU A 36 5.90 -22.95 0.40
CA GLU A 36 5.20 -22.27 -0.71
C GLU A 36 4.60 -20.93 -0.32
N VAL A 37 4.50 -20.68 0.98
CA VAL A 37 3.78 -19.55 1.57
C VAL A 37 4.68 -18.32 1.73
N VAL A 38 6.01 -18.45 1.72
CA VAL A 38 6.90 -17.34 2.13
C VAL A 38 7.26 -16.36 1.00
N GLY A 39 7.26 -16.77 -0.28
CA GLY A 39 7.55 -15.88 -1.43
C GLY A 39 6.31 -15.31 -2.15
N VAL A 40 5.26 -16.13 -2.36
CA VAL A 40 3.99 -15.70 -2.98
C VAL A 40 3.33 -14.61 -2.14
N GLN A 41 3.37 -14.75 -0.80
CA GLN A 41 2.83 -13.75 0.11
C GLN A 41 3.52 -12.39 -0.02
N LYS A 42 4.84 -12.33 -0.21
CA LYS A 42 5.54 -11.04 -0.35
C LYS A 42 5.27 -10.37 -1.67
N ARG A 43 5.15 -11.13 -2.76
CA ARG A 43 4.74 -10.57 -4.07
C ARG A 43 3.31 -10.02 -3.99
N ASP A 44 2.39 -10.75 -3.39
CA ASP A 44 0.99 -10.31 -3.24
C ASP A 44 0.89 -9.11 -2.28
N LEU A 45 1.67 -9.10 -1.20
CA LEU A 45 1.80 -7.97 -0.30
C LEU A 45 2.36 -6.73 -1.01
N PHE A 46 3.39 -6.90 -1.85
CA PHE A 46 3.93 -5.83 -2.67
C PHE A 46 2.88 -5.28 -3.64
N LYS A 47 2.19 -6.14 -4.41
CA LYS A 47 1.10 -5.73 -5.31
C LYS A 47 0.03 -4.96 -4.55
N LYS A 48 -0.40 -5.46 -3.38
CA LYS A 48 -1.38 -4.79 -2.53
C LYS A 48 -0.90 -3.42 -2.06
N GLN A 49 0.35 -3.30 -1.62
CA GLN A 49 0.90 -2.01 -1.16
C GLN A 49 1.08 -1.02 -2.32
N VAL A 50 1.44 -1.48 -3.52
CA VAL A 50 1.48 -0.63 -4.73
C VAL A 50 0.08 -0.09 -5.05
N THR A 51 -0.95 -0.95 -5.02
CA THR A 51 -2.35 -0.52 -5.20
C THR A 51 -2.79 0.48 -4.14
N GLN A 52 -2.51 0.22 -2.86
CA GLN A 52 -2.86 1.14 -1.77
C GLN A 52 -2.15 2.50 -1.93
N THR A 53 -0.87 2.48 -2.33
CA THR A 53 -0.10 3.71 -2.54
C THR A 53 -0.69 4.51 -3.71
N LYS A 54 -1.12 3.84 -4.79
CA LYS A 54 -1.81 4.46 -5.91
C LYS A 54 -3.09 5.18 -5.47
N GLU A 55 -3.95 4.48 -4.71
CA GLU A 55 -5.20 5.03 -4.18
C GLU A 55 -4.93 6.24 -3.27
N ASN A 56 -3.96 6.12 -2.37
CA ASN A 56 -3.63 7.20 -1.44
C ASN A 56 -3.02 8.42 -2.14
N GLN A 57 -2.26 8.24 -3.22
CA GLN A 57 -1.81 9.36 -4.07
C GLN A 57 -3.00 10.07 -4.73
N ALA A 58 -3.98 9.33 -5.24
CA ALA A 58 -5.18 9.91 -5.83
C ALA A 58 -5.98 10.71 -4.80
N GLU A 59 -6.24 10.11 -3.63
CA GLU A 59 -6.95 10.78 -2.54
C GLU A 59 -6.21 12.02 -2.01
N THR A 60 -4.88 11.97 -1.94
CA THR A 60 -4.07 13.14 -1.53
C THR A 60 -4.17 14.25 -2.58
N GLY A 61 -4.16 13.89 -3.87
CA GLY A 61 -4.39 14.85 -4.96
C GLY A 61 -5.75 15.53 -4.86
N GLU A 62 -6.81 14.77 -4.60
CA GLU A 62 -8.16 15.33 -4.39
C GLU A 62 -8.24 16.24 -3.16
N ALA A 63 -7.58 15.89 -2.05
CA ALA A 63 -7.56 16.76 -0.86
C ALA A 63 -6.87 18.11 -1.14
N PHE A 64 -5.79 18.14 -1.93
CA PHE A 64 -5.18 19.40 -2.37
C PHE A 64 -6.08 20.19 -3.32
N LYS A 65 -6.87 19.53 -4.18
CA LYS A 65 -7.86 20.20 -5.04
C LYS A 65 -8.97 20.84 -4.21
N ASP A 66 -9.58 20.11 -3.28
CA ASP A 66 -10.62 20.68 -2.41
C ASP A 66 -10.07 21.84 -1.57
N ALA A 67 -8.88 21.70 -0.98
CA ALA A 67 -8.24 22.81 -0.26
C ALA A 67 -8.03 24.05 -1.15
N LEU A 68 -7.65 23.86 -2.41
CA LEU A 68 -7.53 24.96 -3.36
C LEU A 68 -8.89 25.58 -3.71
N GLU A 69 -9.91 24.75 -3.94
CA GLU A 69 -11.27 25.22 -4.23
C GLU A 69 -11.82 26.06 -3.06
N ARG A 70 -11.67 25.59 -1.82
CA ARG A 70 -12.06 26.36 -0.62
C ARG A 70 -11.29 27.66 -0.51
N LEU A 71 -10.01 27.64 -0.83
CA LEU A 71 -9.19 28.84 -0.83
C LEU A 71 -9.70 29.85 -1.87
N GLN A 72 -10.09 29.39 -3.07
CA GLN A 72 -10.69 30.23 -4.10
C GLN A 72 -12.08 30.77 -3.72
N GLU A 73 -12.89 29.99 -2.99
CA GLU A 73 -14.18 30.44 -2.44
C GLU A 73 -13.99 31.63 -1.47
N VAL A 74 -12.94 31.60 -0.65
CA VAL A 74 -12.60 32.74 0.24
C VAL A 74 -12.35 34.02 -0.56
N TYR A 75 -11.70 33.94 -1.74
CA TYR A 75 -11.36 35.14 -2.53
C TYR A 75 -12.51 35.71 -3.34
N LYS A 76 -13.53 34.88 -3.62
CA LYS A 76 -14.76 35.30 -4.29
C LYS A 76 -15.76 35.93 -3.31
N PHE A 77 -15.39 36.05 -2.05
CA PHE A 77 -16.20 36.67 -1.02
C PHE A 77 -16.51 38.13 -1.35
N ASP A 78 -17.78 38.43 -1.60
CA ASP A 78 -18.32 39.77 -1.85
C ASP A 78 -19.50 40.02 -0.90
N GLY A 79 -19.19 40.07 0.40
CA GLY A 79 -20.18 40.12 1.47
C GLY A 79 -20.69 38.74 1.89
N GLY A 80 -21.06 38.60 3.16
CA GLY A 80 -21.50 37.33 3.77
C GLY A 80 -20.77 36.98 5.06
N ASN A 81 -20.75 35.69 5.42
CA ASN A 81 -20.07 35.19 6.62
C ASN A 81 -18.68 34.62 6.30
N LEU A 82 -17.64 35.44 6.38
CA LEU A 82 -16.25 35.04 6.11
C LEU A 82 -15.73 33.99 7.11
N GLU A 83 -16.29 33.94 8.33
CA GLU A 83 -15.96 32.89 9.30
C GLU A 83 -16.37 31.50 8.79
N LYS A 84 -17.52 31.41 8.09
CA LYS A 84 -17.99 30.16 7.49
C LYS A 84 -17.01 29.66 6.43
N GLU A 85 -16.55 30.55 5.54
CA GLU A 85 -15.61 30.18 4.47
C GLU A 85 -14.23 29.83 5.04
N TYR A 86 -13.77 30.56 6.06
CA TYR A 86 -12.58 30.18 6.83
C TYR A 86 -12.70 28.77 7.42
N ARG A 87 -13.83 28.42 8.05
CA ARG A 87 -14.02 27.09 8.66
C ARG A 87 -13.94 25.97 7.62
N LYS A 88 -14.48 26.17 6.42
CA LYS A 88 -14.36 25.21 5.32
C LYS A 88 -12.91 25.07 4.85
N LEU A 89 -12.22 26.18 4.62
CA LEU A 89 -10.80 26.19 4.23
C LEU A 89 -9.94 25.47 5.28
N ASN A 90 -10.16 25.76 6.56
CA ASN A 90 -9.45 25.12 7.65
C ASN A 90 -9.68 23.60 7.67
N SER A 91 -10.93 23.16 7.48
CA SER A 91 -11.25 21.72 7.40
C SER A 91 -10.57 21.04 6.21
N ALA A 92 -10.55 21.69 5.04
CA ALA A 92 -9.90 21.15 3.85
C ALA A 92 -8.37 21.10 4.00
N TYR A 93 -7.79 22.12 4.65
CA TYR A 93 -6.37 22.12 5.04
C TYR A 93 -6.03 20.95 5.98
N GLU A 94 -6.82 20.72 7.02
CA GLU A 94 -6.61 19.63 7.99
C GLU A 94 -6.73 18.25 7.31
N ASP A 95 -7.66 18.08 6.36
CA ASP A 95 -7.75 16.84 5.58
C ASP A 95 -6.53 16.66 4.67
N ALA A 96 -6.09 17.69 3.95
CA ALA A 96 -4.88 17.65 3.15
C ALA A 96 -3.64 17.30 4.00
N GLU A 97 -3.49 17.90 5.19
CA GLU A 97 -2.41 17.57 6.13
C GLU A 97 -2.44 16.09 6.54
N LYS A 98 -3.63 15.57 6.87
CA LYS A 98 -3.80 14.15 7.20
C LYS A 98 -3.43 13.24 6.03
N LYS A 99 -3.89 13.55 4.81
CA LYS A 99 -3.59 12.76 3.60
C LYS A 99 -2.11 12.78 3.26
N VAL A 100 -1.42 13.91 3.43
CA VAL A 100 0.04 13.99 3.27
C VAL A 100 0.76 13.05 4.23
N ASN A 101 0.35 13.02 5.51
CA ASN A 101 0.98 12.13 6.49
C ASN A 101 0.75 10.65 6.17
N ILE A 102 -0.46 10.28 5.73
CA ILE A 102 -0.78 8.92 5.27
C ILE A 102 0.08 8.56 4.05
N SER A 103 0.13 9.44 3.05
CA SER A 103 0.90 9.23 1.82
C SER A 103 2.39 8.99 2.10
N LYS A 104 3.01 9.79 2.99
CA LYS A 104 4.40 9.58 3.43
C LYS A 104 4.61 8.23 4.09
N ALA A 105 3.72 7.83 4.99
CA ALA A 105 3.80 6.55 5.67
C ALA A 105 3.69 5.36 4.69
N ASP A 106 2.80 5.46 3.71
CA ASP A 106 2.64 4.41 2.69
C ASP A 106 3.79 4.32 1.72
N ILE A 107 4.39 5.45 1.32
CA ILE A 107 5.61 5.45 0.51
C ILE A 107 6.73 4.72 1.28
N ALA A 108 6.97 5.08 2.54
CA ALA A 108 8.02 4.44 3.35
C ALA A 108 7.76 2.94 3.53
N LYS A 109 6.50 2.55 3.78
CA LYS A 109 6.11 1.14 3.91
C LYS A 109 6.30 0.37 2.60
N LEU A 110 5.97 0.98 1.46
CA LEU A 110 6.17 0.40 0.15
C LEU A 110 7.67 0.18 -0.14
N GLU A 111 8.53 1.12 0.24
CA GLU A 111 9.99 0.99 0.12
C GLU A 111 10.53 -0.22 0.87
N THR A 112 10.08 -0.43 2.12
CA THR A 112 10.47 -1.60 2.91
C THR A 112 10.00 -2.91 2.25
N ILE A 113 8.72 -2.99 1.88
CA ILE A 113 8.15 -4.22 1.28
C ILE A 113 8.84 -4.55 -0.06
N ALA A 114 9.12 -3.54 -0.88
CA ALA A 114 9.83 -3.72 -2.15
C ALA A 114 11.25 -4.25 -1.92
N SER A 115 11.99 -3.66 -0.96
CA SER A 115 13.33 -4.09 -0.62
C SER A 115 13.36 -5.55 -0.17
N ASP A 116 12.49 -5.93 0.76
CA ASP A 116 12.40 -7.29 1.29
C ASP A 116 12.07 -8.33 0.20
N LEU A 117 11.11 -8.01 -0.67
CA LEU A 117 10.73 -8.86 -1.80
C LEU A 117 11.92 -9.04 -2.75
N PHE A 118 12.59 -7.96 -3.12
CA PHE A 118 13.66 -8.00 -4.10
C PHE A 118 14.94 -8.68 -3.60
N GLU A 119 15.22 -8.58 -2.30
CA GLU A 119 16.33 -9.30 -1.67
C GLU A 119 16.05 -10.81 -1.62
N GLU A 120 14.85 -11.21 -1.18
CA GLU A 120 14.47 -12.63 -1.13
C GLU A 120 14.43 -13.24 -2.52
N TRP A 121 13.79 -12.58 -3.49
CA TRP A 121 13.71 -13.08 -4.86
C TRP A 121 15.10 -13.27 -5.47
N ALA A 122 16.05 -12.37 -5.20
CA ALA A 122 17.44 -12.54 -5.64
C ALA A 122 18.10 -13.79 -5.01
N LYS A 123 17.89 -14.05 -3.72
CA LYS A 123 18.41 -15.24 -3.04
C LYS A 123 17.81 -16.53 -3.59
N GLU A 124 16.51 -16.55 -3.86
CA GLU A 124 15.82 -17.72 -4.42
C GLU A 124 16.24 -18.02 -5.85
N ILE A 125 16.50 -16.99 -6.66
CA ILE A 125 17.07 -17.13 -8.01
C ILE A 125 18.35 -17.97 -7.98
N ASP A 126 19.23 -17.77 -6.99
CA ASP A 126 20.51 -18.48 -6.93
C ASP A 126 20.35 -19.97 -6.62
N GLN A 127 19.26 -20.35 -5.96
CA GLN A 127 18.90 -21.74 -5.67
C GLN A 127 18.32 -22.48 -6.89
N ILE A 128 17.88 -21.76 -7.94
CA ILE A 128 17.36 -22.37 -9.17
C ILE A 128 18.48 -23.12 -9.90
N GLN A 129 18.26 -24.41 -10.16
CA GLN A 129 19.24 -25.27 -10.84
C GLN A 129 19.17 -25.17 -12.37
N SER A 130 17.97 -24.99 -12.94
CA SER A 130 17.79 -24.82 -14.38
C SER A 130 18.36 -23.47 -14.84
N SER A 131 19.30 -23.48 -15.78
CA SER A 131 19.88 -22.27 -16.39
C SER A 131 18.82 -21.36 -16.99
N ASP A 132 17.85 -21.96 -17.68
CA ASP A 132 16.82 -21.24 -18.42
C ASP A 132 15.83 -20.57 -17.46
N LEU A 133 15.39 -21.30 -16.42
CA LEU A 133 14.52 -20.74 -15.39
C LEU A 133 15.23 -19.64 -14.57
N LYS A 134 16.51 -19.86 -14.24
CA LYS A 134 17.34 -18.87 -13.54
C LYS A 134 17.49 -17.58 -14.36
N SER A 135 17.76 -17.71 -15.66
CA SER A 135 17.86 -16.57 -16.57
C SER A 135 16.54 -15.78 -16.68
N ARG A 136 15.42 -16.49 -16.89
CA ARG A 136 14.09 -15.86 -16.94
C ARG A 136 13.73 -15.14 -15.65
N SER A 137 13.95 -15.77 -14.50
CA SER A 137 13.65 -15.15 -13.19
C SER A 137 14.50 -13.89 -12.94
N ARG A 138 15.78 -13.90 -13.33
CA ARG A 138 16.65 -12.70 -13.29
C ARG A 138 16.11 -11.58 -14.19
N GLN A 139 15.65 -11.91 -15.39
CA GLN A 139 15.06 -10.94 -16.30
C GLN A 139 13.80 -10.30 -15.69
N THR A 140 12.88 -11.10 -15.14
CA THR A 140 11.65 -10.59 -14.50
C THR A 140 11.96 -9.74 -13.28
N LEU A 141 12.91 -10.14 -12.42
CA LEU A 141 13.35 -9.34 -11.27
C LEU A 141 13.92 -7.99 -11.73
N ALA A 142 14.78 -7.99 -12.76
CA ALA A 142 15.38 -6.77 -13.30
C ALA A 142 14.32 -5.81 -13.88
N GLN A 143 13.36 -6.33 -14.64
CA GLN A 143 12.24 -5.55 -15.18
C GLN A 143 11.37 -4.95 -14.08
N THR A 144 11.04 -5.75 -13.05
CA THR A 144 10.23 -5.30 -11.91
C THR A 144 10.95 -4.19 -11.14
N LYS A 145 12.25 -4.38 -10.85
CA LYS A 145 13.09 -3.35 -10.19
C LYS A 145 13.15 -2.05 -10.99
N SER A 146 13.29 -2.13 -12.30
CA SER A 146 13.33 -0.95 -13.17
C SER A 146 12.02 -0.15 -13.08
N LYS A 147 10.88 -0.82 -13.30
CA LYS A 147 9.55 -0.18 -13.22
C LYS A 147 9.27 0.40 -11.84
N TYR A 148 9.61 -0.35 -10.79
CA TYR A 148 9.49 0.13 -9.42
C TYR A 148 10.36 1.36 -9.17
N GLY A 149 11.61 1.37 -9.64
CA GLY A 149 12.52 2.50 -9.48
C GLY A 149 12.00 3.78 -10.16
N ASP A 150 11.35 3.68 -11.32
CA ASP A 150 10.76 4.83 -11.99
C ASP A 150 9.50 5.36 -11.29
N MET A 151 8.67 4.45 -10.77
CA MET A 151 7.55 4.82 -9.88
C MET A 151 8.06 5.49 -8.61
N GLN A 152 9.09 4.94 -7.96
CA GLN A 152 9.66 5.46 -6.71
C GLN A 152 10.20 6.89 -6.87
N LYS A 153 10.89 7.19 -7.98
CA LYS A 153 11.34 8.56 -8.30
C LYS A 153 10.15 9.52 -8.39
N SER A 154 9.06 9.10 -9.03
CA SER A 154 7.85 9.91 -9.17
C SER A 154 7.15 10.13 -7.81
N LEU A 155 7.06 9.08 -6.99
CA LEU A 155 6.54 9.18 -5.61
C LEU A 155 7.34 10.18 -4.77
N LYS A 156 8.68 10.07 -4.77
CA LYS A 156 9.56 10.99 -4.01
C LYS A 156 9.45 12.43 -4.48
N LYS A 157 9.29 12.65 -5.79
CA LYS A 157 9.08 13.98 -6.35
C LYS A 157 7.77 14.60 -5.88
N ALA A 158 6.67 13.84 -5.89
CA ALA A 158 5.39 14.29 -5.34
C ALA A 158 5.49 14.54 -3.83
N GLU A 159 6.06 13.61 -3.06
CA GLU A 159 6.28 13.70 -1.62
C GLU A 159 7.05 14.98 -1.23
N GLY A 160 8.12 15.29 -1.96
CA GLY A 160 8.94 16.48 -1.74
C GLY A 160 8.20 17.80 -1.97
N LYS A 161 7.14 17.80 -2.79
CA LYS A 161 6.29 18.98 -3.05
C LYS A 161 5.14 19.13 -2.05
N MET A 162 4.63 18.03 -1.49
CA MET A 162 3.51 18.06 -0.54
C MET A 162 3.78 18.99 0.65
N GLY A 163 4.97 18.90 1.26
CA GLY A 163 5.32 19.70 2.44
C GLY A 163 5.32 21.21 2.16
N PRO A 164 6.07 21.70 1.16
CA PRO A 164 6.06 23.12 0.78
C PRO A 164 4.68 23.66 0.41
N VAL A 165 3.86 22.89 -0.32
CA VAL A 165 2.50 23.31 -0.70
C VAL A 165 1.60 23.41 0.52
N LEU A 166 1.64 22.39 1.39
CA LEU A 166 0.87 22.35 2.62
C LEU A 166 1.25 23.51 3.56
N ALA A 167 2.54 23.85 3.66
CA ALA A 167 3.00 25.00 4.44
C ALA A 167 2.39 26.32 3.94
N LYS A 168 2.37 26.55 2.62
CA LYS A 168 1.73 27.73 2.05
C LYS A 168 0.23 27.78 2.33
N LEU A 169 -0.47 26.65 2.20
CA LEU A 169 -1.89 26.57 2.56
C LEU A 169 -2.11 26.89 4.05
N ARG A 170 -1.25 26.37 4.94
CA ARG A 170 -1.29 26.66 6.37
C ARG A 170 -1.16 28.15 6.65
N ASP A 171 -0.21 28.82 6.00
CA ASP A 171 0.03 30.25 6.18
C ASP A 171 -1.21 31.07 5.80
N GLN A 172 -1.86 30.73 4.67
CA GLN A 172 -3.10 31.40 4.24
C GLN A 172 -4.23 31.18 5.26
N THR A 173 -4.42 29.93 5.71
CA THR A 173 -5.46 29.57 6.69
C THR A 173 -5.25 30.31 8.02
N LEU A 174 -4.02 30.32 8.54
CA LEU A 174 -3.69 31.01 9.79
C LEU A 174 -3.82 32.53 9.68
N PHE A 175 -3.39 33.11 8.56
CA PHE A 175 -3.56 34.54 8.33
C PHE A 175 -5.05 34.92 8.32
N LEU A 176 -5.88 34.15 7.62
CA LEU A 176 -7.31 34.40 7.54
C LEU A 176 -7.99 34.30 8.92
N LYS A 177 -7.60 33.32 9.75
CA LYS A 177 -8.14 33.11 11.11
C LYS A 177 -8.15 34.38 11.97
N HIS A 178 -7.09 35.18 11.88
CA HIS A 178 -6.91 36.40 12.69
C HIS A 178 -7.38 37.67 11.97
N ASN A 179 -7.68 37.57 10.67
CA ASN A 179 -7.94 38.71 9.81
C ASN A 179 -9.19 38.46 8.95
N LEU A 180 -10.33 38.15 9.57
CA LEU A 180 -11.60 37.94 8.86
C LEU A 180 -12.19 39.27 8.37
N ASN A 181 -11.54 39.91 7.40
CA ASN A 181 -11.96 41.16 6.79
C ASN A 181 -11.59 41.23 5.29
N ALA A 182 -12.23 42.16 4.57
CA ALA A 182 -12.07 42.30 3.11
C ALA A 182 -10.63 42.63 2.67
N LYS A 183 -9.87 43.38 3.49
CA LYS A 183 -8.46 43.71 3.18
C LYS A 183 -7.58 42.46 3.19
N ALA A 184 -7.80 41.56 4.15
CA ALA A 184 -7.08 40.30 4.24
C ALA A 184 -7.40 39.39 3.04
N VAL A 185 -8.67 39.28 2.66
CA VAL A 185 -9.11 38.51 1.48
C VAL A 185 -8.42 39.03 0.21
N ALA A 186 -8.37 40.35 0.02
CA ALA A 186 -7.69 40.96 -1.12
C ALA A 186 -6.19 40.66 -1.16
N SER A 187 -5.51 40.65 0.01
CA SER A 187 -4.09 40.31 0.12
C SER A 187 -3.82 38.84 -0.23
N LEU A 188 -4.65 37.92 0.25
CA LEU A 188 -4.48 36.48 0.01
C LEU A 188 -4.68 36.12 -1.47
N LYS A 189 -5.56 36.82 -2.18
CA LYS A 189 -5.81 36.64 -3.61
C LYS A 189 -4.56 36.88 -4.48
N VAL A 190 -3.63 37.74 -4.06
CA VAL A 190 -2.38 37.98 -4.81
C VAL A 190 -1.42 36.80 -4.67
N GLU A 191 -1.34 36.22 -3.47
CA GLU A 191 -0.45 35.08 -3.19
C GLU A 191 -1.03 33.74 -3.68
N SER A 192 -2.34 33.66 -3.91
CA SER A 192 -3.02 32.42 -4.32
C SER A 192 -2.57 31.87 -5.66
N ALA A 193 -2.23 32.75 -6.62
CA ALA A 193 -1.79 32.33 -7.94
C ALA A 193 -0.53 31.44 -7.90
N ARG A 194 0.33 31.65 -6.89
CA ARG A 194 1.51 30.80 -6.67
C ARG A 194 1.12 29.44 -6.11
N ILE A 195 0.20 29.39 -5.15
CA ILE A 195 -0.30 28.15 -4.55
C ILE A 195 -1.04 27.31 -5.60
N GLU A 196 -1.87 27.94 -6.44
CA GLU A 196 -2.56 27.29 -7.55
C GLU A 196 -1.58 26.56 -8.47
N LYS A 197 -0.51 27.24 -8.88
CA LYS A 197 0.52 26.65 -9.74
C LYS A 197 1.25 25.50 -9.05
N ASP A 198 1.57 25.64 -7.77
CA ASP A 198 2.28 24.60 -7.03
C ASP A 198 1.40 23.36 -6.82
N ILE A 199 0.11 23.55 -6.52
CA ILE A 199 -0.88 22.46 -6.41
C ILE A 199 -1.07 21.76 -7.76
N ALA A 200 -1.22 22.51 -8.85
CA ALA A 200 -1.32 21.91 -10.19
C ALA A 200 -0.08 21.07 -10.52
N SER A 201 1.12 21.57 -10.20
CA SER A 201 2.37 20.84 -10.41
C SER A 201 2.54 19.64 -9.49
N LEU A 202 2.00 19.70 -8.27
CA LEU A 202 1.95 18.57 -7.35
C LEU A 202 1.03 17.47 -7.88
N ILE A 203 -0.18 17.81 -8.31
CA ILE A 203 -1.16 16.87 -8.89
C ILE A 203 -0.59 16.19 -10.14
N GLU A 204 0.14 16.92 -11.00
CA GLU A 204 0.80 16.34 -12.16
C GLU A 204 1.82 15.26 -11.77
N ASP A 205 2.65 15.51 -10.75
CA ASP A 205 3.62 14.53 -10.27
C ASP A 205 2.95 13.36 -9.53
N MET A 206 1.84 13.58 -8.83
CA MET A 206 1.01 12.51 -8.25
C MET A 206 0.45 11.61 -9.35
N ASN A 207 -0.09 12.18 -10.43
CA ASN A 207 -0.60 11.41 -11.57
C ASN A 207 0.50 10.57 -12.23
N LYS A 208 1.73 11.09 -12.35
CA LYS A 208 2.88 10.31 -12.82
C LYS A 208 3.19 9.12 -11.90
N SER A 209 3.12 9.33 -10.59
CA SER A 209 3.32 8.24 -9.62
C SER A 209 2.22 7.16 -9.70
N ILE A 210 0.98 7.57 -9.97
CA ILE A 210 -0.18 6.68 -10.17
C ILE A 210 0.03 5.83 -11.43
N SER A 211 0.41 6.43 -12.55
CA SER A 211 0.73 5.68 -13.77
C SER A 211 1.91 4.72 -13.57
N GLY A 212 2.94 5.13 -12.84
CA GLY A 212 4.05 4.25 -12.47
C GLY A 212 3.61 3.04 -11.66
N ALA A 213 2.64 3.21 -10.74
CA ALA A 213 2.07 2.09 -9.99
C ALA A 213 1.31 1.11 -10.88
N GLU A 214 0.56 1.60 -11.87
CA GLU A 214 -0.13 0.76 -12.86
C GLU A 214 0.86 -0.04 -13.71
N ASP A 215 1.98 0.57 -14.09
CA ASP A 215 3.05 -0.11 -14.84
C ASP A 215 3.74 -1.22 -14.04
N VAL A 216 3.89 -1.04 -12.72
CA VAL A 216 4.39 -2.06 -11.81
C VAL A 216 3.37 -3.19 -11.68
N ILE A 217 2.11 -2.87 -11.40
CA ILE A 217 1.02 -3.85 -11.26
C ILE A 217 0.90 -4.72 -12.51
N LYS A 218 0.89 -4.11 -13.69
CA LYS A 218 0.81 -4.81 -14.98
C LYS A 218 1.99 -5.74 -15.23
N ASN A 219 3.17 -5.43 -14.69
CA ASN A 219 4.36 -6.28 -14.83
C ASN A 219 4.35 -7.48 -13.88
N LEU A 220 3.49 -7.45 -12.85
CA LEU A 220 3.33 -8.55 -11.89
C LEU A 220 2.22 -9.54 -12.30
N GLU A 221 1.49 -9.25 -13.38
CA GLU A 221 0.43 -10.09 -13.97
C GLU A 221 0.98 -10.97 -15.09
#